data_AF-A0A011Q9P8-F1
#
_entry.id   AF-A0A011Q9P8-F1
#
_cell.length_a   1.000
_cell.length_b   1.000
_cell.length_c   1.000
_cell.angle_alpha   90.00
_cell.angle_beta   90.00
_cell.angle_gamma   90.00
#
_symmetry.space_group_name_H-M   'P 1'
#
loop_
_entity.id
_entity.type
_entity.pdbx_description
1 polymer ?
#
loop_
_entity_poly.entity_id
_entity_poly.type
_entity_poly.pdbx_seq_one_letter_code
_entity_poly.pdbx_strand_id
1 'polypeptide(L)'
;MRSKLVAELLVDLDVAKSHSRPYVSDDNPFSEAQFKTLKYRPDFPERFASIEEARAHCQRFFQWYNEQHRHSGIGFMTPTAVHHGQAEQLFEQRADTLNTAYAAHPSRFKGHCPQPPRLPIAAWINPPKQENTPTKTPDPCSLN
;
A
#
# COMPACT_ATOMS: atom_id res chain seq x y z
N MET A 1 2.65 -20.99 -32.00
CA MET A 1 3.74 -20.04 -31.64
C MET A 1 4.12 -20.33 -30.19
N ARG A 2 5.40 -20.58 -29.88
CA ARG A 2 5.85 -20.89 -28.51
C ARG A 2 6.27 -19.57 -27.87
N SER A 3 5.76 -19.27 -26.67
CA SER A 3 6.18 -18.07 -25.95
C SER A 3 7.65 -18.19 -25.56
N LYS A 4 8.34 -17.05 -25.46
CA LYS A 4 9.68 -16.95 -24.86
C LYS A 4 9.66 -17.54 -23.44
N LEU A 5 10.79 -18.03 -22.95
CA LEU A 5 10.93 -18.39 -21.54
C LEU A 5 10.76 -17.15 -20.68
N VAL A 6 9.98 -17.25 -19.59
CA VAL A 6 9.73 -16.13 -18.67
C VAL A 6 11.04 -15.51 -18.16
N ALA A 7 12.04 -16.35 -17.86
CA ALA A 7 13.35 -15.89 -17.41
C ALA A 7 14.04 -14.96 -18.43
N GLU A 8 13.93 -15.26 -19.73
CA GLU A 8 14.52 -14.43 -20.77
C GLU A 8 13.70 -13.18 -21.04
N LEU A 9 12.38 -13.21 -20.82
CA LEU A 9 11.54 -12.00 -20.89
C LEU A 9 11.89 -11.02 -19.78
N LEU A 10 12.12 -11.52 -18.56
CA LEU A 10 12.49 -10.66 -17.43
C LEU A 10 13.86 -10.01 -17.64
N VAL A 11 14.81 -10.71 -18.27
CA VAL A 11 16.09 -10.12 -18.68
C VAL A 11 15.90 -9.00 -19.69
N ASP A 12 15.09 -9.21 -20.73
CA ASP A 12 14.81 -8.17 -21.73
C ASP A 12 14.17 -6.91 -21.12
N LEU A 13 13.33 -7.09 -20.11
CA LEU A 13 12.63 -6.00 -19.40
C LEU A 13 13.45 -5.40 -18.26
N ASP A 14 14.69 -5.85 -18.05
CA ASP A 14 15.57 -5.45 -16.93
C ASP A 14 14.90 -5.64 -15.55
N VAL A 15 14.11 -6.70 -15.40
CA VAL A 15 13.41 -7.04 -14.16
C VAL A 15 14.25 -8.02 -13.34
N ALA A 16 14.76 -7.55 -12.21
CA ALA A 16 15.44 -8.39 -11.24
C ALA A 16 14.47 -9.41 -10.60
N LYS A 17 14.89 -10.67 -10.54
CA LYS A 17 14.12 -11.75 -9.90
C LYS A 17 14.46 -11.83 -8.41
N SER A 18 13.43 -11.84 -7.57
CA SER A 18 13.53 -12.27 -6.18
C SER A 18 12.70 -13.54 -5.98
N HIS A 19 13.20 -14.46 -5.16
CA HIS A 19 12.52 -15.71 -4.86
C HIS A 19 12.25 -15.79 -3.35
N SER A 20 11.01 -16.12 -3.00
CA SER A 20 10.64 -16.48 -1.63
C SER A 20 11.34 -17.77 -1.21
N ARG A 21 11.50 -17.96 0.10
CA ARG A 21 12.02 -19.20 0.66
C ARG A 21 11.05 -20.36 0.36
N PRO A 22 11.55 -21.56 0.05
CA PRO A 22 10.70 -22.72 -0.17
C PRO A 22 9.80 -22.98 1.05
N TYR A 23 8.50 -23.17 0.81
CA TYR A 23 7.49 -23.51 1.82
C TYR A 23 7.21 -22.43 2.88
N VAL A 24 7.47 -21.17 2.56
CA VAL A 24 7.28 -20.03 3.47
C VAL A 24 6.24 -19.07 2.88
N SER A 25 5.01 -19.12 3.41
CA SER A 25 3.86 -18.38 2.87
C SER A 25 3.90 -16.88 3.20
N ASP A 26 4.47 -16.52 4.35
CA ASP A 26 4.58 -15.14 4.83
C ASP A 26 5.65 -14.31 4.09
N ASP A 27 6.38 -14.90 3.13
CA ASP A 27 7.29 -14.18 2.23
C ASP A 27 6.54 -13.43 1.11
N ASN A 28 5.22 -13.61 0.95
CA ASN A 28 4.38 -12.83 0.01
C ASN A 28 3.12 -12.23 0.67
N PRO A 29 3.27 -11.48 1.78
CA PRO A 29 2.15 -11.10 2.63
C PRO A 29 1.18 -10.14 1.91
N PHE A 30 1.67 -9.35 0.95
CA PHE A 30 0.84 -8.42 0.19
C PHE A 30 -0.11 -9.14 -0.78
N SER A 31 0.37 -10.15 -1.49
CA SER A 31 -0.51 -10.91 -2.40
C SER A 31 -1.52 -11.73 -1.60
N GLU A 32 -1.12 -12.32 -0.47
CA GLU A 32 -2.05 -13.04 0.41
C GLU A 32 -3.16 -12.13 0.96
N ALA A 33 -2.80 -10.94 1.44
CA ALA A 33 -3.76 -9.94 1.90
C ALA A 33 -4.72 -9.54 0.77
N GLN A 34 -4.22 -9.32 -0.45
CA GLN A 34 -5.05 -9.01 -1.61
C GLN A 34 -6.01 -10.17 -1.95
N PHE A 35 -5.53 -11.42 -1.96
CA PHE A 35 -6.39 -12.59 -2.22
C PHE A 35 -7.47 -12.74 -1.17
N LYS A 36 -7.15 -12.47 0.10
CA LYS A 36 -8.14 -12.44 1.18
C LYS A 36 -9.20 -11.37 0.91
N THR A 37 -8.80 -10.14 0.57
CA THR A 37 -9.74 -9.06 0.23
C THR A 37 -10.66 -9.43 -0.93
N LEU A 38 -10.13 -10.06 -1.98
CA LEU A 38 -10.93 -10.56 -3.11
C LEU A 38 -11.94 -11.62 -2.67
N LYS A 39 -11.51 -12.64 -1.93
CA LYS A 39 -12.34 -13.81 -1.61
C LYS A 39 -13.39 -13.56 -0.53
N TYR A 40 -13.14 -12.63 0.39
CA TYR A 40 -14.03 -12.37 1.53
C TYR A 40 -15.06 -11.28 1.26
N ARG A 41 -15.09 -10.75 0.05
CA ARG A 41 -16.09 -9.80 -0.42
C ARG A 41 -17.44 -10.50 -0.58
N PRO A 42 -18.57 -9.86 -0.20
CA PRO A 42 -19.90 -10.50 -0.27
C PRO A 42 -20.32 -10.94 -1.67
N ASP A 43 -19.78 -10.30 -2.72
CA ASP A 43 -20.06 -10.59 -4.13
C ASP A 43 -19.11 -11.62 -4.75
N PHE A 44 -18.18 -12.19 -3.98
CA PHE A 44 -17.35 -13.29 -4.44
C PHE A 44 -18.18 -14.59 -4.47
N PRO A 45 -18.32 -15.25 -5.63
CA PRO A 45 -19.21 -16.40 -5.76
C PRO A 45 -18.60 -17.66 -5.14
N GLU A 46 -19.45 -18.63 -4.76
CA GLU A 46 -18.99 -19.96 -4.35
C GLU A 46 -18.23 -20.66 -5.48
N ARG A 47 -18.71 -20.50 -6.72
CA ARG A 47 -18.11 -21.03 -7.95
C ARG A 47 -18.38 -20.08 -9.12
N PHE A 48 -17.42 -19.95 -10.02
CA PHE A 48 -17.64 -19.31 -11.33
C PHE A 48 -18.17 -20.34 -12.32
N ALA A 49 -19.15 -19.98 -13.15
CA ALA A 49 -19.69 -20.86 -14.19
C ALA A 49 -18.73 -21.01 -15.38
N SER A 50 -17.86 -20.01 -15.62
CA SER A 50 -16.84 -20.07 -16.66
C SER A 50 -15.63 -19.17 -16.35
N ILE A 51 -14.58 -19.30 -17.15
CA ILE A 51 -13.39 -18.44 -17.06
C ILE A 51 -13.72 -17.00 -17.49
N GLU A 52 -14.66 -16.81 -18.41
CA GLU A 52 -15.15 -15.49 -18.84
C GLU A 52 -15.84 -14.77 -17.67
N GLU A 53 -16.66 -15.48 -16.91
CA GLU A 53 -17.30 -14.91 -15.72
C GLU A 53 -16.27 -14.54 -14.65
N ALA A 54 -15.30 -15.43 -14.39
CA ALA A 54 -14.21 -15.15 -13.46
C ALA A 54 -13.41 -13.90 -13.87
N ARG A 55 -13.09 -13.75 -15.16
CA ARG A 55 -12.43 -12.55 -15.69
C ARG A 55 -13.27 -11.30 -15.51
N ALA A 56 -14.56 -11.36 -15.83
CA ALA A 56 -15.46 -10.22 -15.69
C ALA A 56 -15.60 -9.79 -14.22
N HIS A 57 -15.68 -10.75 -13.30
CA HIS A 57 -15.64 -10.48 -11.87
C HIS A 57 -14.33 -9.80 -11.45
N CYS A 58 -13.18 -10.36 -11.82
CA CYS A 58 -11.87 -9.79 -11.49
C CYS A 58 -11.68 -8.38 -12.05
N GLN A 59 -12.12 -8.09 -13.27
CA GLN A 59 -12.04 -6.75 -13.86
C GLN A 59 -12.79 -5.71 -13.01
N ARG A 60 -14.03 -6.01 -12.64
CA ARG A 60 -14.83 -5.15 -11.75
C ARG A 60 -14.18 -5.00 -10.38
N PHE A 61 -13.68 -6.11 -9.82
CA PHE A 61 -13.00 -6.10 -8.54
C PHE A 61 -11.76 -5.21 -8.56
N PHE A 62 -10.86 -5.36 -9.54
CA PHE A 62 -9.62 -4.58 -9.57
C PHE A 62 -9.85 -3.10 -9.82
N GLN A 63 -10.84 -2.74 -10.65
CA GLN A 63 -11.24 -1.35 -10.80
C GLN A 63 -11.69 -0.77 -9.45
N TRP A 64 -12.60 -1.44 -8.75
CA TRP A 64 -13.05 -1.00 -7.43
C TRP A 64 -11.90 -0.95 -6.42
N TYR A 65 -11.07 -2.00 -6.35
CA TYR A 65 -9.96 -2.13 -5.41
C TYR A 65 -8.93 -1.02 -5.57
N ASN A 66 -8.59 -0.66 -6.81
CA ASN A 66 -7.55 0.32 -7.13
C ASN A 66 -8.07 1.77 -7.11
N GLU A 67 -9.30 2.00 -7.55
CA GLU A 67 -9.80 3.37 -7.79
C GLU A 67 -10.76 3.88 -6.72
N GLN A 68 -11.43 2.98 -5.98
CA GLN A 68 -12.53 3.36 -5.09
C GLN A 68 -12.30 2.92 -3.64
N HIS A 69 -11.80 1.70 -3.44
CA HIS A 69 -11.58 1.16 -2.11
C HIS A 69 -10.43 1.88 -1.41
N ARG A 70 -10.72 2.38 -0.19
CA ARG A 70 -9.74 3.09 0.64
C ARG A 70 -9.15 2.13 1.66
N HIS A 71 -7.84 2.02 1.67
CA HIS A 71 -7.11 1.03 2.46
C HIS A 71 -6.50 1.67 3.70
N SER A 72 -6.83 1.13 4.89
CA SER A 72 -6.34 1.67 6.16
C SER A 72 -4.81 1.66 6.27
N GLY A 73 -4.15 0.63 5.72
CA GLY A 73 -2.68 0.51 5.72
C GLY A 73 -1.93 1.58 4.93
N ILE A 74 -2.63 2.37 4.10
CA ILE A 74 -2.07 3.47 3.32
C ILE A 74 -2.79 4.80 3.61
N GLY A 75 -3.22 5.01 4.86
CA GLY A 75 -3.86 6.27 5.27
C GLY A 75 -5.25 6.48 4.65
N PHE A 76 -5.98 5.39 4.39
CA PHE A 76 -7.26 5.40 3.66
C PHE A 76 -7.16 6.04 2.27
N MET A 77 -6.02 5.89 1.60
CA MET A 77 -5.88 6.23 0.18
C MET A 77 -6.33 5.06 -0.70
N THR A 78 -6.57 5.34 -1.98
CA THR A 78 -6.75 4.31 -3.00
C THR A 78 -5.36 3.89 -3.52
N PRO A 79 -5.18 2.64 -3.96
CA PRO A 79 -3.91 2.19 -4.52
C PRO A 79 -3.45 3.07 -5.70
N THR A 80 -4.38 3.49 -6.56
CA THR A 80 -4.10 4.41 -7.68
C THR A 80 -3.54 5.75 -7.19
N ALA A 81 -4.12 6.34 -6.14
CA ALA A 81 -3.64 7.61 -5.60
C ALA A 81 -2.22 7.51 -5.03
N VAL A 82 -1.89 6.40 -4.38
CA VAL A 82 -0.51 6.16 -3.91
C VAL A 82 0.43 5.92 -5.09
N HIS A 83 0.03 5.09 -6.05
CA HIS A 83 0.85 4.74 -7.20
C HIS A 83 1.23 5.95 -8.05
N HIS A 84 0.30 6.90 -8.22
CA HIS A 84 0.55 8.13 -8.99
C HIS A 84 1.05 9.32 -8.14
N GLY A 85 1.45 9.10 -6.88
CA GLY A 85 2.03 10.15 -6.02
C GLY A 85 1.04 11.23 -5.57
N GLN A 86 -0.27 10.96 -5.62
CA GLN A 86 -1.32 11.91 -5.24
C GLN A 86 -1.66 11.88 -3.74
N ALA A 87 -1.07 10.94 -2.99
CA ALA A 87 -1.40 10.70 -1.59
C ALA A 87 -1.15 11.92 -0.70
N GLU A 88 -0.03 12.63 -0.88
CA GLU A 88 0.31 13.82 -0.08
C GLU A 88 -0.71 14.96 -0.30
N GLN A 89 -1.02 15.27 -1.56
CA GLN A 89 -2.02 16.28 -1.89
C GLN A 89 -3.39 15.94 -1.28
N LEU A 90 -3.82 14.68 -1.36
CA LEU A 90 -5.07 14.23 -0.76
C LEU A 90 -5.05 14.27 0.77
N PHE A 91 -3.88 14.07 1.39
CA PHE A 91 -3.71 14.18 2.84
C PHE A 91 -3.92 15.64 3.28
N GLU A 92 -3.29 16.60 2.61
CA GLU A 92 -3.47 18.03 2.90
C GLU A 92 -4.93 18.47 2.72
N GLN A 93 -5.58 18.07 1.62
CA GLN A 93 -7.00 18.37 1.39
C GLN A 93 -7.91 17.82 2.50
N ARG A 94 -7.58 16.64 3.05
CA ARG A 94 -8.31 16.08 4.19
C ARG A 94 -8.03 16.86 5.47
N ALA A 95 -6.80 17.29 5.70
CA ALA A 95 -6.45 18.13 6.84
C ALA A 95 -7.26 19.43 6.81
N ASP A 96 -7.33 20.12 5.67
CA ASP A 96 -8.11 21.34 5.50
C ASP A 96 -9.61 21.12 5.74
N THR A 97 -10.15 20.01 5.23
CA THR A 97 -11.55 19.63 5.46
C THR A 97 -11.84 19.43 6.95
N LEU A 98 -10.94 18.73 7.65
CA LEU A 98 -11.05 18.46 9.09
C LEU A 98 -10.89 19.74 9.92
N ASN A 99 -9.96 20.62 9.56
CA ASN A 99 -9.77 21.93 10.19
C ASN A 99 -11.03 22.80 10.03
N THR A 100 -11.62 22.83 8.83
CA THR A 100 -12.85 23.58 8.56
C THR A 100 -14.02 23.04 9.38
N ALA A 101 -14.19 21.72 9.43
CA ALA A 101 -15.24 21.10 10.23
C ALA A 101 -15.05 21.36 11.74
N TYR A 102 -13.81 21.32 12.22
CA TYR A 102 -13.47 21.63 13.60
C TYR A 102 -13.78 23.09 13.95
N ALA A 103 -13.37 24.04 13.11
CA ALA A 103 -13.63 25.46 13.32
C ALA A 103 -15.13 25.78 13.39
N ALA A 104 -15.95 25.12 12.56
CA ALA A 104 -17.39 25.30 12.59
C ALA A 104 -18.03 24.72 13.87
N HIS A 105 -17.60 23.53 14.31
CA HIS A 105 -18.24 22.80 15.41
C HIS A 105 -17.24 22.15 16.39
N PRO A 106 -16.48 22.91 17.18
CA PRO A 106 -15.43 22.35 18.06
C PRO A 106 -15.96 21.34 19.10
N SER A 107 -17.20 21.53 19.56
CA SER A 107 -17.84 20.65 20.54
C SER A 107 -18.06 19.22 20.02
N ARG A 108 -18.22 19.03 18.71
CA ARG A 108 -18.33 17.70 18.08
C ARG A 108 -17.02 16.90 18.15
N PHE A 109 -15.90 17.59 18.39
CA PHE A 109 -14.56 17.00 18.49
C PHE A 109 -13.96 17.10 19.89
N LYS A 110 -14.78 17.39 20.91
CA LYS A 110 -14.34 17.54 22.32
C LYS A 110 -13.17 18.53 22.49
N GLY A 111 -13.10 19.57 21.66
CA GLY A 111 -12.02 20.57 21.69
C GLY A 111 -10.68 20.11 21.10
N HIS A 112 -10.63 18.95 20.43
CA HIS A 112 -9.43 18.46 19.76
C HIS A 112 -9.62 18.46 18.25
N CYS A 113 -8.74 19.15 17.51
CA CYS A 113 -8.81 19.12 16.05
C CYS A 113 -8.43 17.73 15.53
N PRO A 114 -9.32 17.02 14.81
CA PRO A 114 -9.01 15.72 14.24
C PRO A 114 -7.91 15.83 13.18
N GLN A 115 -7.14 14.77 13.01
CA GLN A 115 -6.07 14.68 12.02
C GLN A 115 -6.34 13.53 11.05
N PRO A 116 -6.03 13.70 9.76
CA PRO A 116 -6.13 12.60 8.81
C PRO A 116 -5.13 11.47 9.18
N PRO A 117 -5.46 10.21 8.89
CA PRO A 117 -4.55 9.08 9.11
C PRO A 117 -3.23 9.28 8.36
N ARG A 118 -2.12 9.02 9.05
CA ARG A 118 -0.76 9.22 8.50
C ARG A 118 -0.53 8.36 7.27
N LEU A 119 0.17 8.93 6.30
CA LEU A 119 0.67 8.18 5.15
C LEU A 119 1.84 7.28 5.56
N PRO A 120 1.95 6.06 4.99
CA PRO A 120 3.11 5.21 5.21
C PRO A 120 4.33 5.80 4.50
N ILE A 121 5.49 5.72 5.13
CA ILE A 121 6.76 6.19 4.55
C ILE A 121 7.27 5.17 3.52
N ALA A 122 7.15 3.89 3.83
CA ALA A 122 7.57 2.80 2.95
C ALA A 122 6.83 1.50 3.31
N ALA A 123 6.76 0.60 2.34
CA ALA A 123 6.29 -0.77 2.52
C ALA A 123 7.36 -1.73 1.97
N TRP A 124 7.70 -2.77 2.73
CA TRP A 124 8.76 -3.71 2.38
C TRP A 124 8.27 -5.14 2.51
N ILE A 125 8.61 -5.99 1.54
CA ILE A 125 8.65 -7.45 1.75
C ILE A 125 9.97 -7.80 2.45
N ASN A 126 11.07 -7.30 1.88
CA ASN A 126 12.42 -7.48 2.39
C ASN A 126 13.01 -6.09 2.70
N PRO A 127 12.91 -5.58 3.94
CA PRO A 127 13.45 -4.28 4.27
C PRO A 127 14.98 -4.29 4.16
N PRO A 128 15.60 -3.17 3.73
CA PRO A 128 17.04 -3.05 3.76
C PRO A 128 17.55 -3.20 5.21
N LYS A 129 18.72 -3.81 5.38
CA LYS A 129 19.38 -3.86 6.70
C LYS A 129 19.65 -2.43 7.14
N GLN A 130 19.26 -2.07 8.36
CA GLN A 130 19.60 -0.77 8.92
C GLN A 130 21.12 -0.70 9.09
N GLU A 131 21.76 0.26 8.43
CA GLU A 131 23.14 0.58 8.73
C GLU A 131 23.17 1.21 10.11
N ASN A 132 23.79 0.51 11.08
CA ASN A 132 24.11 1.10 12.37
C ASN A 132 25.22 2.13 12.13
N THR A 133 24.88 3.35 11.71
CA THR A 133 25.82 4.46 11.79
C THR A 133 25.90 4.83 13.27
N PRO A 134 27.02 4.57 13.98
CA PRO A 134 27.13 5.01 15.35
C PRO A 134 27.03 6.55 15.36
N THR A 135 26.08 7.07 16.13
CA THR A 135 26.00 8.49 16.44
C THR A 135 27.35 8.89 17.03
N LYS A 136 28.21 9.53 16.24
CA LYS A 136 29.40 10.20 16.77
C LYS A 136 28.88 11.33 17.65
N THR A 137 28.82 11.09 18.95
CA THR A 137 28.79 12.17 19.94
C THR A 137 30.04 13.00 19.67
N PRO A 138 29.94 14.29 19.34
CA PRO A 138 31.12 15.12 19.22
C PRO A 138 31.80 15.16 20.59
N ASP A 139 33.07 14.76 20.64
CA ASP A 139 33.91 14.90 21.83
C ASP A 139 33.88 16.37 22.25
N PRO A 140 33.61 16.69 23.53
CA PRO A 140 33.74 18.05 24.01
C PRO A 140 35.21 18.44 23.89
N CYS A 141 35.49 19.35 22.97
CA CYS A 141 36.78 19.97 22.75
C CYS A 141 37.30 20.52 24.08
N SER A 142 38.26 19.83 24.70
CA SER A 142 39.04 20.36 25.81
C SER A 142 40.08 21.32 25.24
N LEU A 143 39.79 22.62 25.32
CA LEU A 143 40.79 23.66 25.14
C LEU A 143 41.71 23.63 26.36
N ASN A 144 42.96 23.20 26.16
CA ASN A 144 44.12 23.69 26.90
C ASN A 144 44.80 24.74 26.02
#